data_AF-A0A9P0BAP1-F1
#
_entry.id   AF-A0A9P0BAP1-F1
#
_cell.length_a   1.000
_cell.length_b   1.000
_cell.length_c   1.000
_cell.angle_alpha   90.00
_cell.angle_beta   90.00
_cell.angle_gamma   90.00
#
_symmetry.space_group_name_H-M   'P 1'
#
loop_
_entity.id
_entity.type
_entity.pdbx_description
1 polymer ?
#
loop_
_entity_poly.entity_id
_entity_poly.type
_entity_poly.pdbx_seq_one_letter_code
_entity_poly.pdbx_strand_id
1 'polypeptide(L)'
;MVTFLQKVKQLFLLTIIFTCIILSIIFIHKNPLNLSILNLAKFTKNTDSKYPSSFVWKLTAYPENISYCNFNYGLPEKLTFNESDLSFSPESEKPGKYRVLYDVIRNKHTPEVPEVTYATHVTADFTSYVAEIARVWEGPISVAAFTPQTDLILTLNIINQLCYCLPEMTRVSLHLIFPEENVPRENLVIAKPKNCLVPNSEKLETIRSSNRSVKYPINVCRNVARVASSTKYVLVSGKVKI
;
A
#
# COMPACT_ATOMS: atom_id res chain seq x y z
N MET A 1 4.14 14.12 -65.38
CA MET A 1 2.97 13.77 -64.53
C MET A 1 3.30 12.73 -63.46
N VAL A 2 4.03 11.65 -63.79
CA VAL A 2 4.42 10.58 -62.84
C VAL A 2 5.29 11.08 -61.66
N THR A 3 6.24 11.97 -61.90
CA THR A 3 7.16 12.52 -60.89
C THR A 3 6.48 13.46 -59.89
N PHE A 4 5.41 14.15 -60.29
CA PHE A 4 4.62 15.03 -59.43
C PHE A 4 3.77 14.20 -58.47
N LEU A 5 3.08 13.18 -58.99
CA LEU A 5 2.28 12.26 -58.17
C LEU A 5 3.14 11.53 -57.11
N GLN A 6 4.38 11.18 -57.45
CA GLN A 6 5.30 10.51 -56.55
C GLN A 6 5.77 11.41 -55.40
N LYS A 7 6.07 12.69 -55.69
CA LYS A 7 6.38 13.69 -54.65
C LYS A 7 5.19 13.96 -53.73
N VAL A 8 3.97 14.02 -54.27
CA VAL A 8 2.74 14.20 -53.48
C VAL A 8 2.50 13.01 -52.56
N LYS A 9 2.69 11.77 -53.04
CA LYS A 9 2.60 10.56 -52.20
C LYS A 9 3.65 10.55 -51.09
N GLN A 10 4.89 10.95 -51.40
CA GLN A 10 5.97 11.01 -50.43
C GLN A 10 5.70 12.05 -49.33
N LEU A 11 5.19 13.23 -49.71
CA LEU A 11 4.81 14.28 -48.76
C LEU A 11 3.65 13.83 -47.86
N PHE A 12 2.66 13.14 -48.42
CA PHE A 12 1.53 12.60 -47.65
C PHE A 12 1.94 11.49 -46.68
N LEU A 13 2.92 10.66 -47.07
CA LEU A 13 3.47 9.64 -46.17
C LEU A 13 4.25 10.27 -45.02
N LEU A 14 5.03 11.32 -45.30
CA LEU A 14 5.76 12.08 -44.28
C LEU A 14 4.84 12.76 -43.28
N THR A 15 3.71 13.33 -43.72
CA THR A 15 2.74 13.95 -42.80
C THR A 15 2.07 12.90 -41.91
N ILE A 16 1.70 11.74 -42.45
CA ILE A 16 1.14 10.64 -41.64
C ILE A 16 2.15 10.20 -40.57
N ILE A 17 3.39 9.92 -40.96
CA ILE A 17 4.45 9.50 -40.02
C ILE A 17 4.64 10.55 -38.92
N PHE A 18 4.73 11.83 -39.29
CA PHE A 18 4.88 12.92 -38.32
C PHE A 18 3.69 13.01 -37.35
N THR A 19 2.46 12.87 -37.85
CA THR A 19 1.27 12.85 -36.99
C THR A 19 1.23 11.63 -36.06
N CYS A 20 1.62 10.45 -36.53
CA CYS A 20 1.73 9.25 -35.70
C CYS A 20 2.80 9.41 -34.60
N ILE A 21 3.94 10.01 -34.92
CA ILE A 21 5.00 10.30 -33.95
C ILE A 21 4.49 11.28 -32.89
N ILE A 22 3.84 12.38 -33.28
CA ILE A 22 3.27 13.34 -32.33
C ILE A 22 2.21 12.69 -31.44
N LEU A 23 1.30 11.89 -32.01
CA LEU A 23 0.27 11.19 -31.22
C LEU A 23 0.90 10.17 -30.26
N SER A 24 1.97 9.49 -30.67
CA SER A 24 2.72 8.57 -29.80
C SER A 24 3.42 9.32 -28.66
N ILE A 25 4.05 10.47 -28.94
CA ILE A 25 4.68 11.32 -27.92
C ILE A 25 3.63 11.86 -26.95
N ILE A 26 2.47 12.34 -27.44
CA ILE A 26 1.37 12.80 -26.59
C ILE A 26 0.82 11.64 -25.74
N PHE A 27 0.70 10.45 -26.31
CA PHE A 27 0.26 9.25 -25.57
C PHE A 27 1.27 8.86 -24.49
N ILE A 28 2.57 8.89 -24.79
CA ILE A 28 3.65 8.64 -23.81
C ILE A 28 3.68 9.74 -22.73
N HIS A 29 3.37 10.99 -23.07
CA HIS A 29 3.35 12.09 -22.12
C HIS A 29 2.09 12.12 -21.25
N LYS A 30 0.95 11.64 -21.78
CA LYS A 30 -0.32 11.52 -21.05
C LYS A 30 -0.42 10.25 -20.21
N ASN A 31 0.20 9.17 -20.68
CA ASN A 31 0.40 7.92 -19.93
C ASN A 31 1.91 7.75 -19.73
N PRO A 32 2.53 8.49 -18.80
CA PRO A 32 3.80 8.00 -18.28
C PRO A 32 3.47 6.60 -17.76
N LEU A 33 4.02 5.57 -18.41
CA LEU A 33 4.29 4.30 -17.75
C LEU A 33 5.18 4.65 -16.57
N ASN A 34 4.54 5.07 -15.48
CA ASN A 34 5.12 5.22 -14.17
C ASN A 34 5.29 3.79 -13.65
N LEU A 35 6.13 3.03 -14.36
CA LEU A 35 7.00 2.07 -13.73
C LEU A 35 7.97 2.90 -12.90
N SER A 36 7.42 3.49 -11.86
CA SER A 36 8.15 3.86 -10.68
C SER A 36 8.76 2.55 -10.21
N ILE A 37 9.97 2.28 -10.69
CA ILE A 37 11.03 1.93 -9.76
C ILE A 37 10.91 3.02 -8.72
N LEU A 38 10.11 2.73 -7.70
CA LEU A 38 9.91 3.57 -6.56
C LEU A 38 11.32 3.65 -5.99
N ASN A 39 12.03 4.71 -6.39
CA ASN A 39 13.19 5.20 -5.70
C ASN A 39 12.62 5.62 -4.36
N LEU A 40 12.42 4.61 -3.50
CA LEU A 40 12.34 4.74 -2.06
C LEU A 40 13.62 5.48 -1.73
N ALA A 41 13.49 6.80 -1.74
CA ALA A 41 14.56 7.76 -1.95
C ALA A 41 15.74 7.33 -1.09
N LYS A 42 16.97 7.35 -1.63
CA LYS A 42 18.24 7.16 -0.90
C LYS A 42 18.05 7.49 0.59
N PHE A 43 17.65 6.49 1.38
CA PHE A 43 17.32 6.72 2.79
C PHE A 43 18.69 6.76 3.44
N THR A 44 19.18 7.97 3.63
CA THR A 44 20.46 8.21 4.27
C THR A 44 20.40 7.59 5.65
N LYS A 45 21.43 6.80 5.96
CA LYS A 45 21.63 6.07 7.22
C LYS A 45 21.85 7.07 8.34
N ASN A 46 20.81 7.79 8.74
CA ASN A 46 20.89 8.75 9.84
C ASN A 46 20.49 8.04 11.13
N THR A 47 21.49 7.42 11.77
CA THR A 47 21.37 6.56 12.95
C THR A 47 20.85 7.26 14.20
N ASP A 48 20.75 8.59 14.19
CA ASP A 48 20.28 9.43 15.31
C ASP A 48 18.83 9.90 15.20
N SER A 49 18.13 9.59 14.10
CA SER A 49 16.76 10.09 13.94
C SER A 49 15.74 9.23 14.72
N LYS A 50 15.10 9.85 15.72
CA LYS A 50 13.98 9.25 16.47
C LYS A 50 12.69 9.42 15.68
N TYR A 51 12.33 8.40 14.90
CA TYR A 51 11.07 8.32 14.17
C TYR A 51 10.43 6.93 14.34
N PRO A 52 9.13 6.77 14.04
CA PRO A 52 8.43 5.49 14.19
C PRO A 52 9.15 4.39 13.41
N SER A 53 9.30 3.20 13.99
CA SER A 53 10.03 2.04 13.45
C SER A 53 11.56 2.18 13.34
N SER A 54 12.16 3.33 13.67
CA SER A 54 13.63 3.50 13.67
C SER A 54 14.38 2.51 14.58
N PHE A 55 13.69 1.96 15.59
CA PHE A 55 14.23 0.95 16.50
C PHE A 55 14.41 -0.42 15.82
N VAL A 56 13.69 -0.72 14.73
CA VAL A 56 13.72 -2.05 14.08
C VAL A 56 15.13 -2.39 13.60
N TRP A 57 15.83 -1.42 12.99
CA TRP A 57 17.23 -1.59 12.57
C TRP A 57 18.19 -1.87 13.74
N LYS A 58 17.85 -1.41 14.95
CA LYS A 58 18.65 -1.64 16.16
C LYS A 58 18.42 -3.04 16.73
N LEU A 59 17.26 -3.66 16.44
CA LEU A 59 16.96 -5.05 16.80
C LEU A 59 17.65 -6.03 15.87
N THR A 60 17.54 -5.81 14.56
CA THR A 60 18.22 -6.60 13.53
C THR A 60 18.59 -5.74 12.33
N ALA A 61 19.78 -5.97 11.77
CA ALA A 61 20.22 -5.32 10.55
C ALA A 61 19.72 -6.04 9.28
N TYR A 62 19.42 -7.34 9.38
CA TYR A 62 19.12 -8.18 8.22
C TYR A 62 17.74 -8.81 8.33
N PRO A 63 16.98 -8.85 7.22
CA PRO A 63 15.68 -9.48 7.19
C PRO A 63 15.82 -10.99 7.33
N GLU A 64 14.83 -11.62 7.95
CA GLU A 64 14.76 -13.06 8.07
C GLU A 64 14.60 -13.75 6.71
N ASN A 65 14.90 -15.04 6.66
CA ASN A 65 14.63 -15.85 5.48
C ASN A 65 13.13 -16.04 5.27
N ILE A 66 12.40 -16.25 6.37
CA ILE A 66 10.96 -16.51 6.42
C ILE A 66 10.26 -15.30 7.03
N SER A 67 9.17 -14.85 6.41
CA SER A 67 8.34 -13.77 6.95
C SER A 67 7.59 -14.20 8.22
N TYR A 68 7.47 -13.26 9.16
CA TYR A 68 6.61 -13.40 10.34
C TYR A 68 5.11 -13.33 9.99
N CYS A 69 4.76 -12.57 8.95
CA CYS A 69 3.39 -12.36 8.48
C CYS A 69 2.84 -13.56 7.71
N ASN A 70 1.53 -13.82 7.86
CA ASN A 70 0.79 -14.76 7.02
C ASN A 70 0.13 -14.00 5.86
N PHE A 71 0.78 -13.98 4.71
CA PHE A 71 0.35 -13.24 3.53
C PHE A 71 -0.74 -13.97 2.74
N ASN A 72 -1.66 -13.22 2.13
CA ASN A 72 -2.66 -13.72 1.18
C ASN A 72 -2.54 -13.00 -0.17
N TYR A 73 -3.37 -13.42 -1.15
CA TYR A 73 -3.49 -12.77 -2.47
C TYR A 73 -2.15 -12.64 -3.22
N GLY A 74 -1.29 -13.67 -3.11
CA GLY A 74 0.01 -13.74 -3.80
C GLY A 74 1.14 -12.89 -3.18
N LEU A 75 0.88 -12.18 -2.09
CA LEU A 75 1.94 -11.52 -1.33
C LEU A 75 2.89 -12.53 -0.66
N PRO A 76 4.15 -12.15 -0.37
CA PRO A 76 4.75 -10.82 -0.54
C PRO A 76 5.29 -10.56 -1.94
N GLU A 77 5.22 -11.51 -2.87
CA GLU A 77 5.83 -11.39 -4.19
C GLU A 77 5.00 -10.51 -5.11
N LYS A 78 3.69 -10.74 -5.14
CA LYS A 78 2.79 -10.09 -6.09
C LYS A 78 1.36 -10.01 -5.56
N LEU A 79 0.83 -8.81 -5.37
CA LEU A 79 -0.58 -8.65 -5.01
C LEU A 79 -1.48 -8.99 -6.22
N THR A 80 -2.33 -10.02 -6.07
CA THR A 80 -3.24 -10.54 -7.09
C THR A 80 -4.57 -10.93 -6.44
N PHE A 81 -5.67 -10.29 -6.85
CA PHE A 81 -7.03 -10.55 -6.38
C PHE A 81 -8.06 -10.29 -7.50
N ASN A 82 -9.26 -10.83 -7.36
CA ASN A 82 -10.39 -10.65 -8.27
C ASN A 82 -11.43 -9.69 -7.69
N GLU A 83 -12.35 -9.21 -8.53
CA GLU A 83 -13.49 -8.39 -8.09
C GLU A 83 -14.35 -9.08 -7.01
N SER A 84 -14.45 -10.41 -7.05
CA SER A 84 -15.18 -11.20 -6.04
C SER A 84 -14.53 -11.18 -4.66
N ASP A 85 -13.23 -10.87 -4.58
CA ASP A 85 -12.49 -10.78 -3.32
C ASP A 85 -12.72 -9.42 -2.64
N LEU A 86 -13.24 -8.45 -3.39
CA LEU A 86 -13.54 -7.11 -2.88
C LEU A 86 -14.91 -7.10 -2.22
N SER A 87 -14.93 -6.52 -1.02
CA SER A 87 -16.14 -6.26 -0.26
C SER A 87 -16.49 -4.77 -0.25
N PHE A 88 -17.76 -4.47 -0.02
CA PHE A 88 -18.18 -3.11 0.33
C PHE A 88 -17.74 -2.77 1.75
N SER A 89 -17.74 -1.47 2.06
CA SER A 89 -17.48 -1.04 3.43
C SER A 89 -18.64 -1.43 4.36
N PRO A 90 -18.36 -1.79 5.64
CA PRO A 90 -19.38 -2.35 6.54
C PRO A 90 -20.59 -1.47 6.83
N GLU A 91 -20.48 -0.15 6.62
CA GLU A 91 -21.55 0.82 6.91
C GLU A 91 -22.48 1.11 5.73
N SER A 92 -22.36 0.43 4.59
CA SER A 92 -23.21 0.70 3.41
C SER A 92 -23.84 -0.58 2.84
N GLU A 93 -25.18 -0.62 2.79
CA GLU A 93 -25.96 -1.65 2.11
C GLU A 93 -26.02 -1.47 0.57
N LYS A 94 -25.53 -0.33 0.06
CA LYS A 94 -25.41 -0.02 -1.39
C LYS A 94 -23.94 0.01 -1.81
N PRO A 95 -23.65 -0.06 -3.13
CA PRO A 95 -22.28 0.11 -3.61
C PRO A 95 -21.65 1.38 -3.06
N GLY A 96 -20.75 1.20 -2.11
CA GLY A 96 -20.07 2.29 -1.42
C GLY A 96 -19.02 2.93 -2.31
N LYS A 97 -18.53 4.11 -1.89
CA LYS A 97 -17.40 4.82 -2.52
C LYS A 97 -16.05 4.14 -2.29
N TYR A 98 -16.04 3.04 -1.53
CA TYR A 98 -14.84 2.34 -1.13
C TYR A 98 -15.01 0.84 -1.34
N ARG A 99 -13.89 0.20 -1.66
CA ARG A 99 -13.75 -1.26 -1.69
C ARG A 99 -12.73 -1.70 -0.67
N VAL A 100 -12.99 -2.85 -0.09
CA VAL A 100 -12.17 -3.42 0.98
C VAL A 100 -11.68 -4.79 0.54
N LEU A 101 -10.36 -4.97 0.60
CA LEU A 101 -9.73 -6.28 0.48
C LEU A 101 -9.30 -6.71 1.88
N TYR A 102 -10.08 -7.59 2.50
CA TYR A 102 -9.80 -8.08 3.85
C TYR A 102 -8.67 -9.11 3.85
N ASP A 103 -7.93 -9.17 4.96
CA ASP A 103 -7.00 -10.24 5.26
C ASP A 103 -5.85 -10.36 4.27
N VAL A 104 -5.37 -9.23 3.75
CA VAL A 104 -4.17 -9.21 2.90
C VAL A 104 -2.95 -9.73 3.67
N ILE A 105 -2.95 -9.49 4.99
CA ILE A 105 -2.17 -10.25 5.96
C ILE A 105 -3.15 -10.74 7.03
N ARG A 106 -3.01 -11.99 7.46
CA ARG A 106 -3.71 -12.54 8.63
C ARG A 106 -2.76 -12.61 9.83
N ASN A 107 -3.30 -12.32 10.99
CA ASN A 107 -2.60 -12.63 12.23
C ASN A 107 -2.60 -14.15 12.47
N LYS A 108 -1.58 -14.64 13.17
CA LYS A 108 -1.53 -16.01 13.69
C LYS A 108 -2.13 -15.98 15.09
N HIS A 109 -3.41 -16.32 15.22
CA HIS A 109 -4.04 -16.44 16.54
C HIS A 109 -3.59 -17.74 17.20
N THR A 110 -2.93 -17.65 18.36
CA THR A 110 -2.63 -18.80 19.22
C THR A 110 -3.47 -18.70 20.49
N PRO A 111 -3.81 -19.83 21.16
CA PRO A 111 -4.65 -19.82 22.37
C PRO A 111 -4.09 -19.01 23.54
N GLU A 112 -2.79 -18.72 23.52
CA GLU A 112 -2.06 -17.98 24.57
C GLU A 112 -2.19 -16.45 24.43
N VAL A 113 -2.83 -15.95 23.36
CA VAL A 113 -2.92 -14.51 23.07
C VAL A 113 -4.13 -13.90 23.80
N PRO A 114 -4.01 -12.69 24.38
CA PRO A 114 -5.15 -11.98 24.98
C PRO A 114 -6.38 -11.91 24.06
N GLU A 115 -7.58 -12.07 24.61
CA GLU A 115 -8.85 -12.06 23.86
C GLU A 115 -9.29 -10.66 23.38
N VAL A 116 -8.40 -9.67 23.42
CA VAL A 116 -8.68 -8.27 23.02
C VAL A 116 -7.87 -7.92 21.77
N THR A 117 -8.56 -7.63 20.67
CA THR A 117 -7.94 -7.13 19.44
C THR A 117 -7.81 -5.61 19.52
N TYR A 118 -6.63 -5.06 19.23
CA TYR A 118 -6.46 -3.63 19.01
C TYR A 118 -6.79 -3.29 17.55
N ALA A 119 -7.91 -2.62 17.33
CA ALA A 119 -8.35 -2.22 15.99
C ALA A 119 -7.90 -0.78 15.70
N THR A 120 -7.11 -0.61 14.65
CA THR A 120 -6.54 0.66 14.23
C THR A 120 -6.57 0.83 12.72
N HIS A 121 -6.19 2.01 12.26
CA HIS A 121 -6.15 2.34 10.85
C HIS A 121 -4.98 3.25 10.51
N VAL A 122 -4.50 3.16 9.27
CA VAL A 122 -3.36 3.97 8.79
C VAL A 122 -3.59 4.47 7.36
N THR A 123 -2.82 5.50 7.01
CA THR A 123 -2.52 5.88 5.62
C THR A 123 -1.05 5.62 5.36
N ALA A 124 -0.61 5.71 4.10
CA ALA A 124 0.79 5.43 3.72
C ALA A 124 1.81 6.17 4.60
N ASP A 125 1.56 7.44 4.92
CA ASP A 125 2.40 8.31 5.75
C ASP A 125 2.44 7.95 7.25
N PHE A 126 1.55 7.08 7.72
CA PHE A 126 1.52 6.58 9.09
C PHE A 126 1.84 5.08 9.20
N THR A 127 2.18 4.41 8.10
CA THR A 127 2.39 2.95 8.08
C THR A 127 3.49 2.50 9.04
N SER A 128 4.56 3.27 9.22
CA SER A 128 5.68 2.91 10.11
C SER A 128 5.27 2.87 11.59
N TYR A 129 4.16 3.50 11.98
CA TYR A 129 3.63 3.42 13.35
C TYR A 129 3.08 2.04 13.71
N VAL A 130 2.77 1.18 12.72
CA VAL A 130 2.36 -0.20 12.98
C VAL A 130 3.44 -0.93 13.81
N ALA A 131 4.72 -0.64 13.57
CA ALA A 131 5.82 -1.19 14.36
C ALA A 131 5.78 -0.76 15.84
N GLU A 132 5.44 0.50 16.11
CA GLU A 132 5.33 1.01 17.48
C GLU A 132 4.19 0.33 18.23
N ILE A 133 3.05 0.13 17.56
CA ILE A 133 1.89 -0.57 18.13
C ILE A 133 2.24 -2.03 18.37
N ALA A 134 2.82 -2.72 17.37
CA ALA A 134 3.18 -4.13 17.48
C ALA A 134 4.18 -4.40 18.61
N ARG A 135 5.13 -3.47 18.85
CA ARG A 135 6.09 -3.58 19.95
C ARG A 135 5.44 -3.55 21.33
N VAL A 136 4.36 -2.77 21.51
CA VAL A 136 3.77 -2.53 22.84
C VAL A 136 2.51 -3.34 23.10
N TRP A 137 1.78 -3.72 22.06
CA TRP A 137 0.53 -4.47 22.19
C TRP A 137 0.77 -5.97 22.08
N GLU A 138 0.38 -6.70 23.12
CA GLU A 138 0.59 -8.15 23.23
C GLU A 138 -0.52 -8.98 22.57
N GLY A 139 -1.70 -8.40 22.36
CA GLY A 139 -2.85 -9.05 21.71
C GLY A 139 -2.81 -8.99 20.18
N PRO A 140 -3.86 -9.48 19.49
CA PRO A 140 -4.01 -9.30 18.06
C PRO A 140 -4.18 -7.83 17.68
N ILE A 141 -3.73 -7.46 16.49
CA ILE A 141 -3.83 -6.10 15.97
C ILE A 141 -4.52 -6.18 14.62
N SER A 142 -5.66 -5.51 14.46
CA SER A 142 -6.32 -5.36 13.16
C SER A 142 -6.06 -3.97 12.59
N VAL A 143 -5.44 -3.91 11.42
CA VAL A 143 -5.06 -2.66 10.76
C VAL A 143 -5.84 -2.49 9.47
N ALA A 144 -6.64 -1.44 9.36
CA ALA A 144 -7.24 -0.99 8.11
C ALA A 144 -6.37 0.10 7.46
N ALA A 145 -5.79 -0.18 6.29
CA ALA A 145 -4.98 0.79 5.56
C ALA A 145 -5.76 1.40 4.40
N PHE A 146 -5.94 2.73 4.42
CA PHE A 146 -6.48 3.45 3.28
C PHE A 146 -5.36 3.79 2.29
N THR A 147 -5.43 3.18 1.12
CA THR A 147 -4.33 3.16 0.15
C THR A 147 -4.79 3.55 -1.26
N PRO A 148 -5.11 4.84 -1.49
CA PRO A 148 -5.46 5.31 -2.83
C PRO A 148 -4.25 5.30 -3.77
N GLN A 149 -4.39 4.71 -4.95
CA GLN A 149 -3.38 4.74 -6.03
C GLN A 149 -1.97 4.34 -5.54
N THR A 150 -0.98 5.23 -5.66
CA THR A 150 0.42 4.96 -5.28
C THR A 150 0.64 4.76 -3.78
N ASP A 151 -0.29 5.18 -2.92
CA ASP A 151 -0.20 4.94 -1.48
C ASP A 151 -0.22 3.43 -1.15
N LEU A 152 -0.74 2.60 -2.06
CA LEU A 152 -0.70 1.14 -1.95
C LEU A 152 0.72 0.59 -1.92
N ILE A 153 1.54 0.92 -2.91
CA ILE A 153 2.92 0.40 -2.99
C ILE A 153 3.79 0.95 -1.86
N LEU A 154 3.55 2.20 -1.44
CA LEU A 154 4.22 2.78 -0.27
C LEU A 154 3.91 1.98 1.00
N THR A 155 2.63 1.70 1.24
CA THR A 155 2.16 0.96 2.42
C THR A 155 2.69 -0.47 2.40
N LEU A 156 2.55 -1.18 1.28
CA LEU A 156 2.96 -2.59 1.19
C LEU A 156 4.48 -2.77 1.29
N ASN A 157 5.29 -1.84 0.78
CA ASN A 157 6.74 -1.91 0.96
C ASN A 157 7.15 -1.78 2.43
N ILE A 158 6.55 -0.84 3.17
CA ILE A 158 6.82 -0.69 4.61
C ILE A 158 6.36 -1.92 5.37
N ILE A 159 5.13 -2.39 5.13
CA ILE A 159 4.60 -3.58 5.79
C ILE A 159 5.43 -4.81 5.47
N ASN A 160 5.82 -5.03 4.22
CA ASN A 160 6.67 -6.15 3.84
C ASN A 160 8.01 -6.10 4.57
N GLN A 161 8.59 -4.92 4.72
CA GLN A 161 9.81 -4.75 5.49
C GLN A 161 9.62 -5.10 6.97
N LEU A 162 8.55 -4.64 7.60
CA LEU A 162 8.22 -5.01 8.97
C LEU A 162 8.00 -6.52 9.13
N CYS A 163 7.29 -7.14 8.18
CA CYS A 163 7.00 -8.58 8.20
C CYS A 163 8.25 -9.47 8.18
N TYR A 164 9.36 -9.02 7.61
CA TYR A 164 10.63 -9.76 7.62
C TYR A 164 11.58 -9.37 8.76
N CYS A 165 11.31 -8.27 9.46
CA CYS A 165 12.26 -7.66 10.40
C CYS A 165 11.73 -7.56 11.84
N LEU A 166 10.44 -7.77 12.07
CA LEU A 166 9.79 -7.56 13.36
C LEU A 166 8.91 -8.78 13.72
N PRO A 167 9.33 -9.64 14.66
CA PRO A 167 8.59 -10.84 15.07
C PRO A 167 7.14 -10.58 15.50
N GLU A 168 6.89 -9.42 16.11
CA GLU A 168 5.58 -8.98 16.59
C GLU A 168 4.55 -8.84 15.47
N MET A 169 4.99 -8.73 14.20
CA MET A 169 4.11 -8.72 13.05
C MET A 169 3.31 -10.03 12.87
N THR A 170 3.70 -11.12 13.55
CA THR A 170 2.85 -12.33 13.66
C THR A 170 1.45 -12.05 14.19
N ARG A 171 1.26 -10.99 14.99
CA ARG A 171 -0.02 -10.60 15.61
C ARG A 171 -0.86 -9.65 14.75
N VAL A 172 -0.33 -9.17 13.63
CA VAL A 172 -0.97 -8.13 12.81
C VAL A 172 -1.79 -8.74 11.68
N SER A 173 -3.04 -8.34 11.55
CA SER A 173 -3.83 -8.47 10.32
C SER A 173 -3.89 -7.13 9.59
N LEU A 174 -3.87 -7.18 8.26
CA LEU A 174 -3.93 -6.01 7.39
C LEU A 174 -5.09 -6.15 6.40
N HIS A 175 -5.89 -5.11 6.31
CA HIS A 175 -7.00 -4.98 5.38
C HIS A 175 -6.80 -3.71 4.55
N LEU A 176 -6.88 -3.80 3.23
CA LEU A 176 -6.67 -2.68 2.33
C LEU A 176 -8.00 -2.03 1.94
N ILE A 177 -8.03 -0.70 1.89
CA ILE A 177 -9.20 0.07 1.50
C ILE A 177 -8.83 0.98 0.33
N PHE A 178 -9.59 0.87 -0.74
CA PHE A 178 -9.44 1.65 -1.97
C PHE A 178 -10.66 2.55 -2.18
N PRO A 179 -10.49 3.77 -2.70
CA PRO A 179 -11.58 4.43 -3.42
C PRO A 179 -12.04 3.54 -4.58
N GLU A 180 -13.35 3.49 -4.82
CA GLU A 180 -13.95 2.68 -5.89
C GLU A 180 -13.32 2.96 -7.26
N GLU A 181 -13.12 4.22 -7.57
CA GLU A 181 -12.51 4.67 -8.82
C GLU A 181 -11.02 4.29 -8.96
N ASN A 182 -10.36 3.90 -7.86
CA ASN A 182 -8.92 3.69 -7.77
C ASN A 182 -8.56 2.27 -7.29
N VAL A 183 -9.43 1.29 -7.51
CA VAL A 183 -9.10 -0.12 -7.29
C VAL A 183 -7.93 -0.50 -8.22
N PRO A 184 -6.83 -1.06 -7.69
CA PRO A 184 -5.69 -1.49 -8.50
C PRO A 184 -6.12 -2.54 -9.53
N ARG A 185 -5.86 -2.29 -10.81
CA ARG A 185 -6.13 -3.24 -11.90
C ARG A 185 -4.89 -3.99 -12.35
N GLU A 186 -3.73 -3.48 -11.98
CA GLU A 186 -2.45 -4.06 -12.32
C GLU A 186 -1.89 -4.79 -11.11
N ASN A 187 -1.21 -5.89 -11.41
CA ASN A 187 -0.54 -6.64 -10.37
C ASN A 187 0.70 -5.87 -9.89
N LEU A 188 0.83 -5.77 -8.58
CA LEU A 188 1.93 -5.06 -7.96
C LEU A 188 2.99 -6.04 -7.49
N VAL A 189 4.20 -5.96 -8.06
CA VAL A 189 5.35 -6.77 -7.63
C VAL A 189 6.07 -6.06 -6.50
N ILE A 190 6.30 -6.78 -5.40
CA ILE A 190 7.00 -6.26 -4.21
C ILE A 190 8.25 -7.10 -3.99
N ALA A 191 9.40 -6.42 -3.89
CA ALA A 191 10.67 -7.10 -3.65
C ALA A 191 10.82 -7.43 -2.16
N LYS A 192 11.43 -8.59 -1.87
CA LYS A 192 11.89 -8.91 -0.52
C LYS A 192 12.83 -7.77 -0.03
N PRO A 193 12.67 -7.27 1.20
CA PRO A 193 13.58 -6.26 1.75
C PRO A 193 15.01 -6.79 1.77
N LYS A 194 15.99 -5.90 1.55
CA LYS A 194 17.42 -6.24 1.62
C LYS A 194 18.01 -6.02 3.02
N ASN A 195 17.33 -5.24 3.85
CA ASN A 195 17.81 -4.75 5.13
C ASN A 195 16.59 -4.33 5.98
N CYS A 196 16.78 -4.11 7.27
CA CYS A 196 15.70 -3.75 8.20
C CYS A 196 15.62 -2.25 8.53
N LEU A 197 16.13 -1.39 7.63
CA LEU A 197 16.01 0.06 7.76
C LEU A 197 14.65 0.51 7.23
N VAL A 198 13.67 0.58 8.11
CA VAL A 198 12.30 0.96 7.75
C VAL A 198 12.24 2.47 7.46
N PRO A 199 11.68 2.90 6.32
CA PRO A 199 11.47 4.31 5.99
C PRO A 199 10.72 5.09 7.08
N ASN A 200 11.07 6.37 7.26
CA ASN A 200 10.18 7.28 7.97
C ASN A 200 8.97 7.59 7.07
N SER A 201 7.82 6.98 7.38
CA SER A 201 6.60 7.14 6.58
C SER A 201 6.09 8.58 6.55
N GLU A 202 6.34 9.38 7.60
CA GLU A 202 5.85 10.76 7.69
C GLU A 202 6.46 11.68 6.62
N LYS A 203 7.60 11.28 6.05
CA LYS A 203 8.31 12.01 4.99
C LYS A 203 7.91 11.55 3.58
N LEU A 204 6.99 10.60 3.47
CA LEU A 204 6.54 10.11 2.18
C LEU A 204 5.64 11.14 1.49
N GLU A 205 5.88 11.32 0.20
CA GLU A 205 4.93 12.02 -0.66
C GLU A 205 3.76 11.07 -0.96
N THR A 206 2.59 11.38 -0.41
CA THR A 206 1.38 10.59 -0.59
C THR A 206 0.41 11.29 -1.55
N ILE A 207 -0.53 10.52 -2.09
CA ILE A 207 -1.64 11.07 -2.88
C ILE A 207 -2.46 12.03 -2.03
N ARG A 208 -2.65 11.71 -0.75
CA ARG A 208 -3.42 12.55 0.18
C ARG A 208 -2.73 13.88 0.48
N SER A 209 -1.40 13.90 0.59
CA SER A 209 -0.65 15.15 0.81
C SER A 209 -0.63 16.04 -0.43
N SER A 210 -0.60 15.43 -1.62
CA SER A 210 -0.55 16.16 -2.90
C SER A 210 -1.94 16.55 -3.42
N ASN A 211 -3.00 15.82 -3.06
CA ASN A 211 -4.36 16.04 -3.54
C ASN A 211 -5.39 16.12 -2.40
N ARG A 212 -5.82 17.35 -2.09
CA ARG A 212 -6.79 17.65 -1.02
C ARG A 212 -8.22 17.13 -1.29
N SER A 213 -8.54 16.72 -2.51
CA SER A 213 -9.84 16.13 -2.83
C SER A 213 -9.98 14.72 -2.26
N VAL A 214 -8.87 14.00 -2.08
CA VAL A 214 -8.85 12.66 -1.49
C VAL A 214 -9.09 12.76 0.01
N LYS A 215 -10.34 12.52 0.41
CA LYS A 215 -10.74 12.54 1.82
C LYS A 215 -10.42 11.22 2.49
N TYR A 216 -9.83 11.32 3.69
CA TYR A 216 -9.56 10.16 4.52
C TYR A 216 -10.86 9.62 5.13
N PRO A 217 -11.27 8.37 4.83
CA PRO A 217 -12.55 7.84 5.28
C PRO A 217 -12.43 7.21 6.67
N ILE A 218 -12.23 8.03 7.69
CA ILE A 218 -11.95 7.57 9.06
C ILE A 218 -12.99 6.57 9.60
N ASN A 219 -14.28 6.81 9.33
CA ASN A 219 -15.35 5.92 9.79
C ASN A 219 -15.30 4.55 9.10
N VAL A 220 -15.06 4.52 7.78
CA VAL A 220 -14.88 3.29 6.99
C VAL A 220 -13.70 2.51 7.56
N CYS A 221 -12.55 3.15 7.73
CA CYS A 221 -11.33 2.48 8.20
C CYS A 221 -11.51 1.90 9.60
N ARG A 222 -12.09 2.67 10.51
CA ARG A 222 -12.39 2.23 11.88
C ARG A 222 -13.31 1.01 11.89
N ASN A 223 -14.36 1.02 11.06
CA ASN A 223 -15.31 -0.07 10.98
C ASN A 223 -14.70 -1.32 10.35
N VAL A 224 -13.91 -1.17 9.28
CA VAL A 224 -13.19 -2.27 8.65
C VAL A 224 -12.28 -2.99 9.66
N ALA A 225 -11.45 -2.25 10.40
CA ALA A 225 -10.57 -2.84 11.41
C ALA A 225 -11.35 -3.50 12.56
N ARG A 226 -12.44 -2.86 13.01
CA ARG A 226 -13.29 -3.41 14.08
C ARG A 226 -13.99 -4.71 13.66
N VAL A 227 -14.57 -4.74 12.46
CA VAL A 227 -15.32 -5.91 11.96
C VAL A 227 -14.39 -7.06 11.62
N ALA A 228 -13.18 -6.77 11.14
CA ALA A 228 -12.19 -7.79 10.82
C ALA A 228 -11.33 -8.24 12.01
N SER A 229 -11.68 -7.80 13.22
CA SER A 229 -10.98 -8.20 14.44
C SER A 229 -11.16 -9.69 14.72
N SER A 230 -10.07 -10.37 15.10
CA SER A 230 -10.06 -11.83 15.31
C SER A 230 -10.66 -12.30 16.64
N THR A 231 -11.01 -11.38 17.55
CA THR A 231 -11.50 -11.71 18.89
C THR A 231 -12.82 -11.03 19.21
N LYS A 232 -13.50 -11.54 20.25
CA LYS A 232 -14.79 -11.00 20.71
C LYS A 232 -14.69 -9.58 21.26
N TYR A 233 -13.62 -9.28 21.98
CA TYR A 233 -13.38 -7.97 22.57
C TYR A 233 -12.46 -7.14 21.68
N VAL A 234 -12.83 -5.89 21.43
CA VAL A 234 -12.07 -5.01 20.53
C VAL A 234 -11.83 -3.67 21.21
N LEU A 235 -10.56 -3.29 21.32
CA LEU A 235 -10.14 -1.94 21.69
C LEU A 235 -9.93 -1.14 20.40
N VAL A 236 -10.85 -0.21 20.11
CA VAL A 236 -10.80 0.58 18.88
C VAL A 236 -10.04 1.86 19.12
N SER A 237 -8.96 2.08 18.36
CA SER A 237 -8.24 3.35 18.38
C SER A 237 -9.08 4.43 17.71
N GLY A 238 -9.18 5.60 18.35
CA GLY A 238 -9.83 6.77 17.79
C GLY A 238 -8.99 7.45 16.71
N LYS A 239 -9.23 8.75 16.52
CA LYS A 239 -8.43 9.58 15.61
C LYS A 239 -6.96 9.50 16.03
N VAL A 240 -6.14 8.85 15.21
CA VAL A 240 -4.68 8.90 15.30
C VAL A 240 -4.27 10.34 14.96
N LYS A 241 -4.35 11.22 15.95
CA LYS A 241 -3.62 12.49 15.95
C LYS A 241 -2.26 12.16 16.52
N ILE A 242 -1.26 12.14 15.66
CA ILE A 242 0.14 12.18 16.06
C ILE A 242 0.65 13.55 15.63
#